data_AF-A0A7Y9HUT5-F1
#
_entry.id   AF-A0A7Y9HUT5-F1
#
_cell.length_a   1.000
_cell.length_b   1.000
_cell.length_c   1.000
_cell.angle_alpha   90.00
_cell.angle_beta   90.00
_cell.angle_gamma   90.00
#
_symmetry.space_group_name_H-M   'P 1'
#
loop_
_entity.id
_entity.type
_entity.pdbx_description
1 polymer ?
#
loop_
_entity_poly.entity_id
_entity_poly.type
_entity_poly.pdbx_seq_one_letter_code
_entity_poly.pdbx_strand_id
1 'polypeptide(L)'
;MLKTSYTLFFIFAYSLVAYAQDTHSAVKISGSLTNDQNKPVDYASVSLLRVPDSTFVKGTLSNESGLYFFENVKPGNYLVKATSVGYSKDLSKPFYVADVAYTIIVPELRMHKGSSSLQTVMRYG
;
A
#
# COMPACT_ATOMS: atom_id res chain seq x y z
N MET A 1 -19.07 -54.43 10.43
CA MET A 1 -19.06 -53.04 10.96
C MET A 1 -17.65 -52.52 11.32
N LEU A 2 -16.55 -53.19 10.91
CA LEU A 2 -15.17 -52.76 11.23
C LEU A 2 -14.40 -52.13 10.05
N LYS A 3 -14.95 -52.15 8.83
CA LYS A 3 -14.29 -51.64 7.61
C LYS A 3 -14.57 -50.15 7.32
N THR A 4 -15.69 -49.63 7.79
CA THR A 4 -16.10 -48.22 7.65
C THR A 4 -15.29 -47.26 8.53
N SER A 5 -14.56 -47.78 9.53
CA SER A 5 -13.74 -46.99 10.46
C SER A 5 -12.43 -46.49 9.83
N TYR A 6 -11.80 -47.31 8.97
CA TYR A 6 -10.55 -46.93 8.28
C TYR A 6 -10.76 -45.93 7.15
N THR A 7 -11.95 -45.90 6.55
CA THR A 7 -12.28 -44.99 5.46
C THR A 7 -12.38 -43.54 5.95
N LEU A 8 -12.83 -43.32 7.20
CA LEU A 8 -12.90 -41.99 7.83
C LEU A 8 -11.52 -41.45 8.23
N PHE A 9 -10.58 -42.32 8.59
CA PHE A 9 -9.20 -41.90 8.92
C PHE A 9 -8.39 -41.48 7.69
N PHE A 10 -8.70 -42.04 6.50
CA PHE A 10 -8.02 -41.71 5.25
C PHE A 10 -8.46 -40.37 4.63
N ILE A 11 -9.66 -39.88 4.97
CA ILE A 11 -10.19 -38.59 4.47
C ILE A 11 -9.65 -37.41 5.31
N PHE A 12 -9.31 -37.63 6.58
CA PHE A 12 -8.72 -36.60 7.44
C PHE A 12 -7.26 -36.27 7.10
N ALA A 13 -6.52 -37.20 6.47
CA ALA A 13 -5.14 -36.99 6.05
C ALA A 13 -5.00 -36.15 4.76
N TYR A 14 -6.10 -35.91 4.02
CA TYR A 14 -6.08 -35.18 2.75
C TYR A 14 -6.36 -33.67 2.85
N SER A 15 -6.71 -33.15 4.03
CA SER A 15 -7.06 -31.72 4.20
C SER A 15 -5.88 -30.80 4.53
N LEU A 16 -4.63 -31.27 4.42
CA LEU A 16 -3.44 -30.48 4.78
C LEU A 16 -2.82 -29.68 3.63
N VAL A 17 -3.40 -29.71 2.43
CA VAL A 17 -2.88 -28.89 1.33
C VAL A 17 -3.52 -27.51 1.34
N ALA A 18 -3.12 -26.71 2.34
CA ALA A 18 -3.31 -25.27 2.34
C ALA A 18 -2.40 -24.66 1.26
N TYR A 19 -2.92 -24.56 0.03
CA TYR A 19 -2.26 -23.83 -1.04
C TYR A 19 -2.43 -22.32 -0.82
N ALA A 20 -1.50 -21.71 -0.09
CA ALA A 20 -1.26 -20.27 -0.19
C ALA A 20 -0.10 -20.03 -1.17
N GLN A 21 -0.23 -20.52 -2.41
CA GLN A 21 0.73 -20.21 -3.47
C GLN A 21 0.33 -18.87 -4.10
N ASP A 22 0.66 -17.76 -3.44
CA ASP A 22 0.61 -16.43 -4.07
C ASP A 22 1.78 -16.38 -5.08
N THR A 23 1.57 -16.91 -6.30
CA THR A 23 2.55 -17.01 -7.39
C THR A 23 2.76 -15.69 -8.14
N HIS A 24 2.28 -14.57 -7.58
CA HIS A 24 2.42 -13.28 -8.23
C HIS A 24 3.85 -12.78 -8.17
N SER A 25 4.28 -12.18 -9.28
CA SER A 25 5.56 -11.51 -9.35
C SER A 25 5.61 -10.42 -8.29
N ALA A 26 6.65 -10.42 -7.46
CA ALA A 26 6.86 -9.39 -6.45
C ALA A 26 7.14 -8.04 -7.12
N VAL A 27 6.10 -7.28 -7.46
CA VAL A 27 6.27 -5.93 -8.00
C VAL A 27 6.69 -5.00 -6.87
N LYS A 28 7.74 -4.22 -7.14
CA LYS A 28 8.17 -3.11 -6.30
C LYS A 28 7.63 -1.80 -6.87
N ILE A 29 7.06 -0.96 -6.02
CA ILE A 29 6.70 0.42 -6.37
C ILE A 29 7.63 1.33 -5.59
N SER A 30 8.21 2.33 -6.22
CA SER A 30 9.06 3.32 -5.56
C SER A 30 8.76 4.72 -6.05
N GLY A 31 8.98 5.71 -5.20
CA GLY A 31 8.89 7.12 -5.58
C GLY A 31 9.58 8.03 -4.57
N SER A 32 9.55 9.32 -4.86
CA SER A 32 10.10 10.38 -4.02
C SER A 32 9.01 11.39 -3.63
N LEU A 33 9.18 11.98 -2.46
CA LEU A 33 8.37 13.07 -1.93
C LEU A 33 9.26 14.28 -1.71
N THR A 34 8.87 15.41 -2.28
CA THR A 34 9.51 16.70 -2.03
C THR A 34 8.48 17.74 -1.63
N ASN A 35 8.93 18.86 -1.07
CA ASN A 35 8.07 20.01 -0.82
C ASN A 35 8.25 21.11 -1.87
N ASP A 36 7.53 22.21 -1.71
CA ASP A 36 7.63 23.42 -2.54
C ASP A 36 9.04 24.00 -2.70
N GLN A 37 9.95 23.68 -1.78
CA GLN A 37 11.35 24.13 -1.81
C GLN A 37 12.28 23.09 -2.45
N ASN A 38 11.73 22.06 -3.09
CA ASN A 38 12.45 20.87 -3.58
C ASN A 38 13.25 20.15 -2.48
N LYS A 39 12.85 20.31 -1.22
CA LYS A 39 13.46 19.55 -0.12
C LYS A 39 12.72 18.23 0.05
N PRO A 40 13.42 17.13 0.34
CA PRO A 40 12.76 15.86 0.63
C PRO A 40 11.83 15.99 1.83
N VAL A 41 10.69 15.31 1.78
CA VAL A 41 9.79 15.20 2.93
C VAL A 41 10.05 13.86 3.61
N ASP A 42 10.72 13.92 4.75
CA ASP A 42 11.05 12.79 5.58
C ASP A 42 9.85 12.32 6.43
N TYR A 43 9.82 11.02 6.71
CA TYR A 43 8.83 10.36 7.57
C TYR A 43 7.36 10.67 7.21
N ALA A 44 7.08 11.01 5.95
CA ALA A 44 5.72 11.19 5.46
C ALA A 44 5.02 9.84 5.35
N SER A 45 3.75 9.80 5.75
CA SER A 45 2.91 8.62 5.59
C SER A 45 2.47 8.48 4.14
N VAL A 46 2.86 7.37 3.51
CA VAL A 46 2.54 7.05 2.11
C VAL A 46 1.63 5.83 2.08
N SER A 47 0.46 5.99 1.48
CA SER A 47 -0.54 4.94 1.33
C SER A 47 -0.69 4.56 -0.14
N LEU A 48 -0.61 3.27 -0.44
CA LEU A 48 -1.00 2.70 -1.72
C LEU A 48 -2.49 2.37 -1.67
N LEU A 49 -3.27 2.95 -2.57
CA LEU A 49 -4.72 2.76 -2.66
C LEU A 49 -5.09 2.10 -3.99
N ARG A 50 -6.05 1.17 -3.96
CA ARG A 50 -6.59 0.51 -5.16
C ARG A 50 -7.67 1.39 -5.80
N VAL A 51 -7.73 1.43 -7.12
CA VAL A 51 -8.73 2.17 -7.90
C VAL A 51 -9.79 1.19 -8.42
N PRO A 52 -11.09 1.57 -8.46
CA PRO A 52 -11.65 2.93 -8.27
C PRO A 52 -12.14 3.27 -6.86
N ASP A 53 -12.23 2.29 -5.98
CA ASP A 53 -12.79 2.44 -4.62
C ASP A 53 -11.86 3.15 -3.63
N SER A 54 -10.62 3.45 -4.02
CA SER A 54 -9.57 4.00 -3.15
C SER A 54 -9.31 3.15 -1.92
N THR A 55 -9.54 1.83 -2.02
CA THR A 55 -9.36 0.88 -0.92
C THR A 55 -7.90 0.85 -0.51
N PHE A 56 -7.64 0.95 0.80
CA PHE A 56 -6.28 0.87 1.34
C PHE A 56 -5.66 -0.50 1.08
N VAL A 57 -4.46 -0.50 0.50
CA VAL A 57 -3.73 -1.73 0.16
C VAL A 57 -2.52 -1.89 1.07
N LYS A 58 -1.65 -0.89 1.12
CA LYS A 58 -0.43 -0.88 1.95
C LYS A 58 -0.08 0.54 2.39
N GLY A 59 0.62 0.65 3.52
CA GLY A 59 1.17 1.89 4.03
C GLY A 59 2.67 1.75 4.28
N THR A 60 3.41 2.82 4.06
CA THR A 60 4.85 2.93 4.36
C THR A 60 5.18 4.36 4.78
N LEU A 61 6.39 4.58 5.29
CA LEU A 61 6.93 5.91 5.56
C LEU A 61 8.00 6.26 4.53
N SER A 62 8.11 7.52 4.15
CA SER A 62 9.29 7.99 3.43
C SER A 62 10.50 8.02 4.37
N ASN A 63 11.69 7.79 3.81
CA ASN A 63 12.95 7.92 4.54
C ASN A 63 13.42 9.39 4.60
N GLU A 64 14.58 9.62 5.22
CA GLU A 64 15.21 10.95 5.35
C GLU A 64 15.47 11.64 3.99
N SER A 65 15.63 10.86 2.92
CA SER A 65 15.78 11.35 1.55
C SER A 65 14.43 11.54 0.82
N GLY A 66 13.30 11.39 1.51
CA GLY A 66 11.96 11.50 0.94
C GLY A 66 11.57 10.32 0.04
N LEU A 67 12.35 9.23 0.02
CA LEU A 67 12.09 8.05 -0.79
C LEU A 67 11.17 7.09 -0.06
N TYR A 68 10.22 6.50 -0.78
CA TYR A 68 9.35 5.45 -0.28
C TYR A 68 9.33 4.27 -1.24
N PHE A 69 9.02 3.09 -0.72
CA PHE A 69 8.79 1.92 -1.56
C PHE A 69 7.75 0.97 -0.96
N PHE A 70 7.07 0.25 -1.85
CA PHE A 70 6.16 -0.84 -1.54
C PHE A 70 6.67 -2.10 -2.24
N GLU A 71 6.70 -3.21 -1.53
CA GLU A 71 7.10 -4.51 -2.08
C GLU A 71 5.91 -5.45 -2.15
N ASN A 72 6.01 -6.49 -2.97
CA ASN A 72 4.98 -7.52 -3.12
C ASN A 72 3.60 -6.90 -3.42
N VAL A 73 3.55 -6.04 -4.44
CA VAL A 73 2.30 -5.40 -4.89
C VAL A 73 1.67 -6.26 -5.97
N LYS A 74 0.41 -6.67 -5.74
CA LYS A 74 -0.35 -7.45 -6.72
C LYS A 74 -0.67 -6.61 -7.97
N PRO A 75 -0.88 -7.24 -9.13
CA PRO A 75 -1.34 -6.54 -10.33
C PRO A 75 -2.67 -5.80 -10.11
N GLY A 76 -2.83 -4.65 -10.76
CA GLY A 76 -4.05 -3.84 -10.67
C GLY A 76 -3.82 -2.35 -10.86
N ASN A 77 -4.89 -1.57 -10.72
CA ASN A 77 -4.84 -0.11 -10.78
C ASN A 77 -4.68 0.48 -9.40
N TYR A 78 -3.69 1.34 -9.24
CA TYR A 78 -3.34 1.94 -7.96
C TYR A 78 -3.12 3.44 -8.08
N LEU A 79 -3.22 4.11 -6.94
CA LEU A 79 -2.76 5.47 -6.76
C LEU A 79 -2.01 5.57 -5.43
N VAL A 80 -1.04 6.47 -5.37
CA VAL A 80 -0.28 6.75 -4.16
C VAL A 80 -0.81 8.02 -3.51
N LYS A 81 -1.04 7.97 -2.20
CA LYS A 81 -1.44 9.11 -1.38
C LYS A 81 -0.35 9.39 -0.35
N ALA A 82 0.17 10.60 -0.33
CA ALA A 82 1.13 11.06 0.67
C ALA A 82 0.47 12.03 1.66
N THR A 83 0.75 11.87 2.95
CA THR A 83 0.28 12.74 4.03
C THR A 83 1.40 12.95 5.04
N SER A 84 1.61 14.19 5.45
CA SER A 84 2.61 14.54 6.46
C SER A 84 2.10 15.70 7.31
N VAL A 85 2.57 15.79 8.56
CA VAL A 85 2.14 16.83 9.50
C VAL A 85 2.60 18.20 8.97
N GLY A 86 1.67 19.16 8.88
CA GLY A 86 1.96 20.49 8.34
C GLY A 86 1.98 20.56 6.81
N TYR A 87 1.67 19.47 6.10
CA TYR A 87 1.53 19.43 4.65
C TYR A 87 0.10 19.05 4.23
N SER A 88 -0.33 19.56 3.08
CA SER A 88 -1.55 19.14 2.43
C SER A 88 -1.37 17.71 1.91
N LYS A 89 -2.44 16.92 1.95
CA LYS A 89 -2.45 15.59 1.33
C LYS A 89 -2.21 15.72 -0.17
N ASP A 90 -1.33 14.89 -0.72
CA ASP A 90 -1.05 14.83 -2.15
C ASP A 90 -1.33 13.44 -2.71
N LEU A 91 -1.75 13.37 -3.97
CA LEU A 91 -2.22 12.16 -4.64
C LEU A 91 -1.57 12.04 -6.02
N SER A 92 -1.03 10.87 -6.33
CA SER A 92 -0.51 10.56 -7.65
C SER A 92 -1.66 10.36 -8.64
N LYS A 93 -1.34 10.50 -9.95
CA LYS A 93 -2.21 9.96 -10.99
C LYS A 93 -2.34 8.43 -10.84
N PRO A 94 -3.50 7.84 -11.15
CA PRO A 94 -3.63 6.39 -11.20
C PRO A 94 -2.63 5.78 -12.17
N PHE A 95 -2.03 4.65 -11.80
CA PHE A 95 -1.12 3.88 -12.64
C PHE A 95 -1.44 2.39 -12.54
N TYR A 96 -1.10 1.66 -13.61
CA TYR A 96 -1.32 0.23 -13.70
C TYR A 96 -0.07 -0.54 -13.28
N VAL A 97 -0.26 -1.53 -12.43
CA VAL A 97 0.74 -2.50 -12.01
C VAL A 97 0.49 -3.79 -12.78
N ALA A 98 1.43 -4.19 -13.62
CA ALA A 98 1.39 -5.44 -14.37
C ALA A 98 1.99 -6.61 -13.55
N ASP A 99 1.63 -7.86 -13.90
CA ASP A 99 2.16 -9.07 -13.27
C ASP A 99 3.54 -9.44 -13.82
N VAL A 100 4.52 -8.59 -13.55
CA VAL A 100 5.89 -8.74 -14.03
C VAL A 100 6.85 -8.31 -12.93
N ALA A 101 7.96 -9.01 -12.75
CA ALA A 101 8.96 -8.72 -11.72
C ALA A 101 9.80 -7.46 -12.04
N TYR A 102 9.17 -6.30 -12.14
CA TYR A 102 9.83 -5.00 -12.37
C TYR A 102 9.51 -4.01 -11.26
N THR A 103 10.36 -2.98 -11.14
CA THR A 103 10.11 -1.84 -10.27
C THR A 103 9.37 -0.76 -11.03
N ILE A 104 8.22 -0.34 -10.53
CA ILE A 104 7.47 0.80 -11.06
C ILE A 104 7.92 2.04 -10.31
N ILE A 105 8.46 3.00 -11.04
CA ILE A 105 8.84 4.31 -10.50
C ILE A 105 7.67 5.26 -10.70
N VAL A 106 7.06 5.66 -9.60
CA VAL A 106 6.00 6.66 -9.57
C VAL A 106 6.63 8.05 -9.72
N PRO A 107 6.04 8.95 -10.52
CA PRO A 107 6.49 10.34 -10.58
C PRO A 107 6.57 10.96 -9.18
N GLU A 108 7.52 11.85 -8.98
CA GLU A 108 7.70 12.60 -7.73
C GLU A 108 6.39 13.30 -7.33
N LEU A 109 6.00 13.15 -6.06
CA LEU A 109 4.89 13.90 -5.48
C LEU A 109 5.43 15.14 -4.75
N ARG A 110 4.79 16.28 -4.99
CA ARG A 110 5.18 17.57 -4.42
C ARG A 110 4.16 18.01 -3.38
N MET A 111 4.55 17.90 -2.12
CA MET A 111 3.73 18.25 -0.99
C MET A 111 3.79 19.75 -0.72
N HIS A 112 2.63 20.39 -0.88
CA HIS A 112 2.45 21.78 -0.49
C HIS A 112 2.25 21.90 1.02
N LYS A 113 2.80 22.93 1.67
CA LYS A 113 2.51 23.18 3.10
C LYS A 113 1.00 23.33 3.29
N GLY A 114 0.45 22.53 4.19
CA GLY A 114 -0.97 22.48 4.47
C GLY A 114 -1.26 23.34 5.68
N SER A 115 -2.11 24.34 5.51
CA SER A 115 -2.78 24.99 6.64
C SER A 115 -3.86 24.04 7.17
N SER A 116 -3.45 22.96 7.85
CA SER A 116 -4.38 22.21 8.68
C SER A 116 -4.62 23.03 9.94
N SER A 117 -5.55 23.98 9.85
CA SER A 117 -6.30 24.44 11.01
C SER A 117 -6.90 23.20 11.66
N LEU A 118 -6.43 22.84 12.85
CA LEU A 118 -7.20 21.97 13.73
C LEU A 118 -8.58 22.62 13.83
N GLN A 119 -9.60 22.02 13.24
CA GLN A 119 -10.98 22.34 13.62
C GLN A 119 -11.11 21.82 15.04
N THR A 120 -10.73 22.68 16.00
CA THR A 120 -11.11 22.56 17.39
C THR A 120 -12.58 22.24 17.38
N VAL A 121 -12.91 21.01 17.75
CA VAL A 121 -14.29 20.62 18.03
C VAL A 121 -14.65 21.35 19.32
N MET A 122 -15.07 22.62 19.20
CA MET A 122 -15.71 23.33 20.29
C MET A 122 -17.05 22.64 20.50
N ARG A 123 -17.07 21.61 21.34
CA ARG A 123 -18.31 21.15 21.94
C ARG A 123 -18.69 22.20 22.98
N TYR A 124 -19.56 23.10 22.56
CA TYR A 124 -20.19 24.11 23.40
C TYR A 124 -20.79 23.47 24.67
N GLY A 125 -20.65 24.20 25.77
CA GLY A 125 -21.50 24.25 26.98
C GLY A 125 -22.30 23.02 27.35
#